data_AF-A0A329SDP6-F1
#
_entry.id   AF-A0A329SDP6-F1
#
_cell.length_a   1.000
_cell.length_b   1.000
_cell.length_c   1.000
_cell.angle_alpha   90.00
_cell.angle_beta   90.00
_cell.angle_gamma   90.00
#
_symmetry.space_group_name_H-M   'P 1'
#
loop_
_entity.id
_entity.type
_entity.pdbx_description
1 polymer ?
#
loop_
_entity_poly.entity_id
_entity_poly.type
_entity_poly.pdbx_seq_one_letter_code
_entity_poly.pdbx_strand_id
1 'polypeptide(L)' 'MRTILDNQWINGRGVFLTWEPAANLPSSEIKKYRKRKRRKVERAYIEAEAEKD' A
#
# COMPACT_ATOMS: atom_id res chain seq x y z
N MET A 1 -0.62 16.88 5.02
CA MET A 1 -0.95 15.44 5.21
C MET A 1 0.03 14.64 4.38
N ARG A 2 0.93 13.86 5.00
CA ARG A 2 1.92 13.08 4.25
C ARG A 2 1.24 11.86 3.65
N THR A 3 1.18 11.76 2.33
CA THR A 3 0.47 10.69 1.62
C THR A 3 1.46 9.76 0.93
N ILE A 4 1.44 8.50 1.33
CA ILE A 4 2.11 7.40 0.62
C ILE A 4 1.34 7.12 -0.65
N LEU A 5 2.02 7.21 -1.79
CA LEU A 5 1.48 6.91 -3.12
C LEU A 5 1.47 5.42 -3.36
N ASP A 6 2.66 4.82 -3.30
CA ASP A 6 2.84 3.40 -3.54
C ASP A 6 4.06 2.85 -2.81
N ASN A 7 4.30 1.55 -2.90
CA ASN A 7 5.51 0.92 -2.44
C ASN A 7 6.12 0.00 -3.51
N GLN A 8 7.43 0.10 -3.66
CA GLN A 8 8.20 -0.71 -4.58
C GLN A 8 9.21 -1.55 -3.81
N TRP A 9 9.47 -2.76 -4.29
CA TRP A 9 10.56 -3.59 -3.81
C TRP A 9 11.78 -3.34 -4.68
N ILE A 10 12.82 -2.75 -4.11
CA ILE A 10 14.10 -2.48 -4.77
C ILE A 10 15.17 -3.21 -3.97
N ASN A 11 15.90 -4.14 -4.62
CA ASN A 11 16.98 -4.91 -4.00
C ASN A 11 16.58 -5.58 -2.66
N GLY A 12 15.37 -6.14 -2.59
CA GLY A 12 14.85 -6.80 -1.38
C GLY A 12 14.40 -5.85 -0.27
N ARG A 13 14.48 -4.52 -0.48
CA ARG A 13 13.97 -3.51 0.46
C ARG A 13 12.68 -2.89 -0.07
N GLY A 14 11.68 -2.78 0.80
CA GLY A 14 10.46 -2.03 0.51
C GLY A 14 10.69 -0.53 0.63
N VAL A 15 10.66 0.17 -0.50
CA VAL A 15 10.76 1.62 -0.60
C VAL A 15 9.36 2.20 -0.79
N PHE A 16 9.01 3.24 -0.04
CA PHE A 16 7.74 3.94 -0.18
C PHE A 16 7.90 5.16 -1.07
N LEU A 17 7.03 5.31 -2.05
CA LEU A 17 6.93 6.49 -2.89
C LEU A 17 6.01 7.50 -2.20
N THR A 18 6.51 8.72 -2.02
CA THR A 18 5.82 9.83 -1.38
C THR A 18 5.86 11.07 -2.27
N TRP A 19 4.82 11.91 -2.21
CA TRP A 19 4.81 13.21 -2.90
C TRP A 19 5.85 14.19 -2.36
N GLU A 20 6.15 14.10 -1.06
CA GLU A 20 7.21 14.88 -0.42
C GLU A 20 8.54 14.12 -0.52
N PRO A 21 9.64 14.76 -0.95
CA PRO A 21 10.94 14.10 -1.08
C PRO A 21 11.53 13.79 0.30
N ALA A 22 12.04 12.56 0.46
CA ALA A 22 12.95 12.16 1.53
C ALA A 22 12.51 12.43 2.99
N ALA A 23 11.24 12.17 3.33
CA ALA A 23 10.79 12.19 4.72
C ALA A 23 10.70 10.77 5.31
N ASN A 24 11.34 10.55 6.46
CA ASN A 24 11.07 9.39 7.31
C ASN A 24 9.56 9.36 7.62
N LEU A 25 8.84 8.43 7.00
CA LEU A 25 7.41 8.28 7.19
C LEU A 25 7.13 7.83 8.62
N PRO A 26 6.20 8.48 9.33
CA PRO A 26 5.78 7.99 10.64
C PRO A 26 5.15 6.61 10.48
N SER A 27 5.41 5.73 11.45
CA SER A 27 4.94 4.34 11.41
C SER A 27 3.42 4.21 11.28
N SER A 28 2.66 5.20 11.77
CA SER A 28 1.21 5.29 11.64
C SER A 28 0.74 5.39 10.19
N GLU A 29 1.42 6.19 9.36
CA GLU A 29 1.09 6.33 7.93
C GLU A 29 1.41 5.05 7.15
N ILE A 30 2.52 4.39 7.48
CA ILE A 30 2.88 3.10 6.89
C ILE A 30 1.81 2.04 7.22
N LYS A 31 1.34 1.98 8.48
CA LYS A 31 0.27 1.08 8.90
C LYS A 31 -1.04 1.34 8.13
N LYS A 32 -1.43 2.61 7.98
CA LYS A 32 -2.62 3.00 7.19
C LYS A 32 -2.51 2.56 5.73
N TYR A 33 -1.37 2.81 5.08
CA TYR A 33 -1.13 2.39 3.70
C TYR A 33 -1.21 0.87 3.54
N ARG A 34 -0.54 0.10 4.41
CA ARG A 34 -0.58 -1.38 4.36
C ARG A 34 -2.01 -1.91 4.51
N LYS A 35 -2.80 -1.34 5.43
CA LYS A 35 -4.22 -1.72 5.61
C LYS A 35 -5.05 -1.43 4.36
N ARG A 36 -4.84 -0.29 3.72
CA ARG A 36 -5.51 0.05 2.45
C ARG A 36 -5.13 -0.93 1.33
N LYS A 37 -3.84 -1.23 1.18
CA LYS A 37 -3.35 -2.17 0.15
C LYS A 37 -3.94 -3.57 0.35
N ARG A 38 -3.94 -4.07 1.59
CA ARG A 38 -4.54 -5.37 1.93
C ARG A 38 -6.03 -5.41 1.57
N ARG A 39 -6.80 -4.39 1.94
CA ARG A 39 -8.22 -4.30 1.59
C ARG A 39 -8.47 -4.30 0.08
N LYS A 40 -7.60 -3.66 -0.70
CA LYS A 40 -7.72 -3.66 -2.18
C LYS A 40 -7.52 -5.07 -2.75
N VAL A 41 -6.56 -5.83 -2.20
CA VAL A 41 -6.30 -7.22 -2.60
C VAL A 41 -7.45 -8.13 -2.17
N GLU A 42 -7.90 -8.03 -0.91
CA GLU A 42 -9.05 -8.80 -0.40
C GLU A 42 -10.31 -8.53 -1.23
N ARG A 43 -10.58 -7.26 -1.56
CA ARG A 43 -11.71 -6.89 -2.41
C ARG A 43 -11.60 -7.47 -3.81
N ALA A 44 -10.43 -7.40 -4.44
CA ALA A 44 -10.22 -8.01 -5.76
C ALA A 44 -10.40 -9.53 -5.73
N TYR A 45 -10.00 -10.19 -4.64
CA TYR A 45 -10.25 -11.62 -4.46
C TYR A 45 -11.75 -11.93 -4.32
N ILE A 46 -12.46 -11.19 -3.46
CA ILE A 46 -13.91 -11.37 -3.26
C ILE A 46 -14.68 -11.13 -4.57
N GLU A 47 -14.35 -10.06 -5.31
CA GLU A 47 -14.97 -9.76 -6.60
C GLU A 47 -14.69 -10.87 -7.64
N ALA A 48 -13.46 -11.39 -7.70
CA ALA A 48 -13.10 -12.47 -8.61
C ALA A 48 -13.67 -13.85 -8.21
N GLU A 49 -13.96 -14.07 -6.93
CA GLU A 49 -14.67 -15.26 -6.44
C GLU A 49 -16.16 -15.17 -6.81
N ALA A 50 -16.78 -14.00 -6.61
CA ALA A 50 -18.18 -13.77 -6.98
C ALA A 50 -18.45 -13.82 -8.50
N GLU A 51 -17.45 -13.59 -9.35
CA GLU A 51 -17.58 -13.71 -10.82
C GLU A 51 -17.47 -15.16 -11.31
N LYS A 52 -17.05 -16.10 -10.46
CA LYS A 52 -16.89 -17.52 -10.82
C LYS A 52 -18.11 -18.39 -10.47
N ASP A 53 -19.07 -17.86 -9.71
CA ASP A 53 -20.36 -18.49 -9.39
C ASP A 53 -21.44 -18.12 -10.42
#